data_AF-A0A0C2WXI5-F1
#
_entry.id   AF-A0A0C2WXI5-F1
#
_cell.length_a   1.000
_cell.length_b   1.000
_cell.length_c   1.000
_cell.angle_alpha   90.00
_cell.angle_beta   90.00
_cell.angle_gamma   90.00
#
_symmetry.space_group_name_H-M   'P 1'
#
loop_
_entity.id
_entity.type
_entity.pdbx_description
1 polymer ?
#
loop_
_entity_poly.entity_id
_entity_poly.type
_entity_poly.pdbx_seq_one_letter_code
_entity_poly.pdbx_strand_id
1 'polypeptide(L)'
;MYKWARLRTVSRNRTFYRILLVLFTIPICRAVLVNRTIDSNFGDPVTGFVPIYQPQHVWVDQTCPDTDTACYLQVRPDTAKAFDGTWMVNQITFGNINLTLRFTGVAVWVFVILPDFMADIVPLRVVTYANITLDGQYAGNFYHYPVNSTDLIYNATIFSASGLANTPHELVIGENQMSGSRPGFQVTFDWAIYTVDLEAPASQNTPSSTSVVFPSTTSSSSTGSTASTTPSPSPQSSSSKIGVIVGSTLGGLAVITLVLVFLVRRLRRAPQVRLGNGNAEGILNIDVSLGPRHQPYYKREIPVPDQPTQIKAGRLREARQRELDERIRSARHELDNLRSLRNARSADDIGDPSAAGPSRPTSSSPELALLRNEMQQLRDQMDYLQAQRESDWAQGLSNEPLPPAYT
;
A
#
# COMPACT_ATOMS: atom_id res chain seq x y z
N MET A 1 -43.89 -64.44 9.99
CA MET A 1 -44.40 -63.17 10.56
C MET A 1 -43.29 -62.12 10.49
N TYR A 2 -43.59 -60.90 10.05
CA TYR A 2 -42.59 -59.85 9.82
C TYR A 2 -42.30 -59.01 11.07
N LYS A 3 -41.01 -58.76 11.37
CA LYS A 3 -40.59 -57.78 12.38
C LYS A 3 -40.44 -56.40 11.72
N TRP A 4 -41.13 -55.40 12.26
CA TRP A 4 -41.06 -54.01 11.76
C TRP A 4 -39.84 -53.27 12.31
N ALA A 5 -38.99 -52.75 11.43
CA ALA A 5 -37.89 -51.85 11.79
C ALA A 5 -38.31 -50.37 11.65
N ARG A 6 -38.63 -49.70 12.76
CA ARG A 6 -38.84 -48.24 12.77
C ARG A 6 -37.51 -47.49 12.72
N LEU A 7 -37.12 -47.02 11.53
CA LEU A 7 -35.97 -46.13 11.35
C LEU A 7 -36.21 -44.75 11.98
N ARG A 8 -35.33 -44.33 12.90
CA ARG A 8 -35.37 -43.01 13.56
C ARG A 8 -34.86 -41.88 12.65
N THR A 9 -35.74 -41.22 11.92
CA THR A 9 -35.41 -40.08 11.02
C THR A 9 -35.56 -38.70 11.68
N VAL A 10 -34.93 -38.48 12.85
CA VAL A 10 -35.13 -37.25 13.67
C VAL A 10 -33.87 -36.37 13.84
N SER A 11 -32.66 -36.90 13.68
CA SER A 11 -31.43 -36.17 14.04
C SER A 11 -30.99 -35.09 13.03
N ARG A 12 -31.28 -35.27 11.73
CA ARG A 12 -30.63 -34.50 10.64
C ARG A 12 -30.86 -32.99 10.67
N ASN A 13 -31.99 -32.53 11.21
CA ASN A 13 -32.29 -31.10 11.28
C ASN A 13 -31.49 -30.39 12.39
N ARG A 14 -31.14 -31.11 13.48
CA ARG A 14 -30.51 -30.50 14.67
C ARG A 14 -29.05 -30.10 14.42
N THR A 15 -28.34 -30.81 13.55
CA THR A 15 -27.01 -30.40 13.06
C THR A 15 -27.08 -29.24 12.08
N PHE A 16 -28.06 -29.22 11.18
CA PHE A 16 -28.25 -28.10 10.24
C PHE A 16 -28.49 -26.77 10.98
N TYR A 17 -29.42 -26.74 11.94
CA TYR A 17 -29.66 -25.54 12.75
C TYR A 17 -28.46 -25.14 13.62
N ARG A 18 -27.64 -26.10 14.10
CA ARG A 18 -26.39 -25.77 14.83
C ARG A 18 -25.34 -25.12 13.93
N ILE A 19 -25.15 -25.61 12.72
CA ILE A 19 -24.22 -24.99 11.75
C ILE A 19 -24.70 -23.59 11.36
N LEU A 20 -26.00 -23.44 11.12
CA LEU A 20 -26.60 -22.16 10.75
C LEU A 20 -26.54 -21.15 11.91
N LEU A 21 -26.72 -21.59 13.16
CA LEU A 21 -26.49 -20.76 14.35
C LEU A 21 -25.02 -20.31 14.45
N VAL A 22 -24.06 -21.22 14.25
CA VAL A 22 -22.61 -20.89 14.30
C VAL A 22 -22.24 -19.84 13.26
N LEU A 23 -22.78 -19.93 12.04
CA LEU A 23 -22.58 -18.92 10.99
C LEU A 23 -23.16 -17.54 11.36
N PHE A 24 -24.28 -17.49 12.09
CA PHE A 24 -24.84 -16.25 12.63
C PHE A 24 -24.11 -15.70 13.86
N THR A 25 -23.23 -16.50 14.49
CA THR A 25 -22.38 -16.05 15.62
C THR A 25 -20.94 -15.71 15.25
N ILE A 26 -20.58 -15.73 13.96
CA ILE A 26 -19.31 -15.16 13.51
C ILE A 26 -19.40 -13.64 13.67
N PRO A 27 -18.56 -12.99 14.49
CA PRO A 27 -18.54 -11.53 14.55
C PRO A 27 -18.12 -11.02 13.18
N ILE A 28 -18.96 -10.19 12.56
CA ILE A 28 -18.56 -9.46 11.37
C ILE A 28 -17.64 -8.34 11.85
N CYS A 29 -16.34 -8.62 11.87
CA CYS A 29 -15.32 -7.60 12.07
C CYS A 29 -15.49 -6.57 10.95
N ARG A 30 -15.96 -5.38 11.31
CA ARG A 30 -15.95 -4.22 10.45
C ARG A 30 -14.72 -3.38 10.80
N ALA A 31 -14.13 -2.81 9.76
CA ALA A 31 -13.11 -1.80 9.82
C ALA A 31 -13.57 -0.68 8.89
N VAL A 32 -13.51 0.57 9.35
CA VAL A 32 -13.86 1.74 8.54
C VAL A 32 -12.58 2.51 8.31
N LEU A 33 -11.83 2.02 7.32
CA LEU A 33 -10.55 2.59 6.91
C LEU A 33 -10.78 3.91 6.17
N VAL A 34 -10.21 4.99 6.68
CA VAL A 34 -10.27 6.33 6.09
C VAL A 34 -8.87 6.89 5.94
N ASN A 35 -8.52 7.29 4.72
CA ASN A 35 -7.27 7.99 4.44
C ASN A 35 -7.37 9.46 4.85
N ARG A 36 -6.27 10.00 5.38
CA ARG A 36 -6.09 11.42 5.75
C ARG A 36 -4.69 11.88 5.34
N THR A 37 -4.58 13.11 4.91
CA THR A 37 -3.30 13.72 4.52
C THR A 37 -2.65 14.52 5.65
N ILE A 38 -1.35 14.72 5.55
CA ILE A 38 -0.57 15.68 6.34
C ILE A 38 0.28 16.46 5.33
N ASP A 39 -0.11 17.71 5.05
CA ASP A 39 0.65 18.65 4.21
C ASP A 39 1.87 19.21 4.99
N SER A 40 2.90 19.70 4.29
CA SER A 40 4.12 20.19 4.94
C SER A 40 3.92 21.46 5.79
N ASN A 41 2.94 22.31 5.47
CA ASN A 41 2.77 23.64 6.08
C ASN A 41 1.41 23.79 6.78
N PHE A 42 0.34 23.30 6.16
CA PHE A 42 -1.02 23.25 6.69
C PHE A 42 -1.26 22.04 7.61
N GLY A 43 -0.48 20.95 7.44
CA GLY A 43 -0.55 19.77 8.31
C GLY A 43 -1.75 18.86 8.06
N ASP A 44 -2.21 18.19 9.12
CA ASP A 44 -3.41 17.36 9.13
C ASP A 44 -4.67 18.22 9.36
N PRO A 45 -5.57 18.36 8.37
CA PRO A 45 -6.75 19.21 8.49
C PRO A 45 -7.82 18.67 9.45
N VAL A 46 -7.68 17.43 9.93
CA VAL A 46 -8.61 16.78 10.88
C VAL A 46 -8.12 16.90 12.33
N THR A 47 -6.81 16.89 12.57
CA THR A 47 -6.24 16.98 13.93
C THR A 47 -5.59 18.32 14.25
N GLY A 48 -5.28 19.15 13.25
CA GLY A 48 -4.52 20.39 13.40
C GLY A 48 -3.04 20.17 13.71
N PHE A 49 -2.52 18.95 13.56
CA PHE A 49 -1.10 18.65 13.69
C PHE A 49 -0.33 19.14 12.47
N VAL A 50 0.58 20.10 12.66
CA VAL A 50 1.57 20.52 11.66
C VAL A 50 2.88 19.75 11.93
N PRO A 51 3.57 19.25 10.88
CA PRO A 51 4.86 18.58 11.02
C PRO A 51 5.89 19.36 11.84
N ILE A 52 6.72 18.65 12.61
CA ILE A 52 7.71 19.26 13.48
C ILE A 52 9.08 19.21 12.80
N TYR A 53 9.61 20.38 12.46
CA TYR A 53 10.91 20.55 11.78
C TYR A 53 12.00 20.99 12.76
N GLN A 54 13.10 20.24 12.83
CA GLN A 54 14.21 20.50 13.75
C GLN A 54 15.58 20.36 13.07
N PRO A 55 16.57 21.21 13.43
CA PRO A 55 16.40 22.47 14.15
C PRO A 55 15.69 23.50 13.25
N GLN A 56 14.66 24.20 13.75
CA GLN A 56 13.73 24.97 12.91
C GLN A 56 14.40 25.96 11.94
N HIS A 57 15.53 26.57 12.32
CA HIS A 57 16.23 27.58 11.52
C HIS A 57 16.91 27.05 10.23
N VAL A 58 17.03 25.73 10.04
CA VAL A 58 17.54 25.15 8.79
C VAL A 58 16.43 24.72 7.84
N TRP A 59 15.15 24.82 8.22
CA TRP A 59 14.02 24.44 7.38
C TRP A 59 13.29 25.70 6.90
N VAL A 60 12.94 25.73 5.61
CA VAL A 60 12.19 26.84 4.99
C VAL A 60 11.16 26.30 4.00
N ASP A 61 10.22 27.16 3.61
CA ASP A 61 9.10 26.82 2.74
C ASP A 61 9.13 27.55 1.38
N GLN A 62 8.07 27.38 0.60
CA GLN A 62 7.85 28.03 -0.69
C GLN A 62 7.83 29.56 -0.67
N THR A 63 7.82 30.21 0.50
CA THR A 63 7.81 31.68 0.62
C THR A 63 9.21 32.30 0.68
N CYS A 64 10.27 31.50 0.76
CA CYS A 64 11.61 32.02 0.99
C CYS A 64 12.17 32.86 -0.18
N PRO A 65 12.60 34.12 0.03
CA PRO A 65 13.04 35.02 -1.05
C PRO A 65 14.30 34.57 -1.80
N ASP A 66 14.35 34.89 -3.09
CA ASP A 66 15.52 34.77 -3.98
C ASP A 66 16.77 35.51 -3.49
N THR A 67 16.57 36.52 -2.63
CA THR A 67 17.65 37.30 -2.02
C THR A 67 18.27 36.64 -0.79
N ASP A 68 17.71 35.53 -0.28
CA ASP A 68 18.32 34.76 0.79
C ASP A 68 19.25 33.68 0.20
N THR A 69 20.55 33.78 0.52
CA THR A 69 21.57 32.80 0.15
C THR A 69 21.21 31.37 0.58
N ALA A 70 20.48 31.21 1.70
CA ALA A 70 19.99 29.92 2.17
C ALA A 70 19.01 29.27 1.18
N CYS A 71 18.24 30.08 0.44
CA CYS A 71 17.14 29.68 -0.43
C CYS A 71 17.46 29.80 -1.93
N TYR A 72 18.58 30.45 -2.26
CA TYR A 72 19.26 30.33 -3.55
C TYR A 72 19.88 28.93 -3.76
N LEU A 73 20.30 28.26 -2.68
CA LEU A 73 20.93 26.93 -2.69
C LEU A 73 19.96 25.76 -2.49
N GLN A 74 18.69 25.94 -2.82
CA GLN A 74 17.62 24.95 -2.58
C GLN A 74 16.97 24.46 -3.87
N VAL A 75 16.38 23.28 -3.79
CA VAL A 75 15.35 22.85 -4.75
C VAL A 75 14.21 23.86 -4.73
N ARG A 76 13.75 24.26 -5.93
CA ARG A 76 12.59 25.14 -6.11
C ARG A 76 11.52 24.41 -6.92
N PRO A 77 10.63 23.66 -6.26
CA PRO A 77 9.49 23.01 -6.89
C PRO A 77 8.53 23.98 -7.59
N ASP A 78 7.76 23.41 -8.51
CA ASP A 78 6.61 24.01 -9.15
C ASP A 78 5.40 23.90 -8.20
N THR A 79 4.87 25.04 -7.75
CA THR A 79 3.70 25.10 -6.85
C THR A 79 2.43 24.51 -7.47
N ALA A 80 2.37 24.30 -8.79
CA ALA A 80 1.26 23.60 -9.45
C ALA A 80 1.42 22.05 -9.44
N LYS A 81 2.51 21.53 -8.86
CA LYS A 81 2.84 20.08 -8.81
C LYS A 81 3.08 19.54 -7.38
N ALA A 82 3.43 20.41 -6.44
CA ALA A 82 3.48 20.10 -5.01
C ALA A 82 2.06 19.97 -4.42
N PHE A 83 1.91 19.23 -3.32
CA PHE A 83 0.64 19.04 -2.62
C PHE A 83 0.18 20.36 -1.98
N ASP A 84 -1.09 20.72 -2.20
CA ASP A 84 -1.70 22.02 -1.86
C ASP A 84 -0.85 23.29 -2.16
N GLY A 85 0.14 23.15 -3.04
CA GLY A 85 1.10 24.20 -3.41
C GLY A 85 2.18 24.52 -2.37
N THR A 86 2.45 23.63 -1.41
CA THR A 86 3.46 23.86 -0.35
C THR A 86 4.55 22.80 -0.32
N TRP A 87 5.68 23.12 0.31
CA TRP A 87 6.73 22.15 0.68
C TRP A 87 7.55 22.73 1.84
N MET A 88 8.24 21.86 2.57
CA MET A 88 9.28 22.25 3.53
C MET A 88 10.60 21.57 3.18
N VAL A 89 11.66 22.35 2.97
CA VAL A 89 12.98 21.89 2.55
C VAL A 89 14.05 22.30 3.56
N ASN A 90 15.00 21.40 3.84
CA ASN A 90 16.16 21.76 4.65
C ASN A 90 17.26 22.45 3.82
N GLN A 91 17.96 23.39 4.44
CA GLN A 91 19.22 23.93 3.95
C GLN A 91 20.28 22.83 3.96
N ILE A 92 21.12 22.79 2.93
CA ILE A 92 22.23 21.84 2.81
C ILE A 92 23.23 22.07 3.96
N THR A 93 23.19 21.20 4.97
CA THR A 93 23.88 21.41 6.26
C THR A 93 24.57 20.12 6.74
N PHE A 94 25.78 20.24 7.29
CA PHE A 94 26.55 19.11 7.86
C PHE A 94 26.14 18.75 9.30
N GLY A 95 24.85 18.78 9.61
CA GLY A 95 24.31 18.62 10.97
C GLY A 95 23.07 17.75 11.01
N ASN A 96 22.77 17.21 12.19
CA ASN A 96 21.58 16.38 12.39
C ASN A 96 20.30 17.22 12.18
N ILE A 97 19.40 16.73 11.33
CA ILE A 97 18.06 17.31 11.15
C ILE A 97 17.00 16.23 11.34
N ASN A 98 15.82 16.63 11.80
CA ASN A 98 14.65 15.76 11.94
C ASN A 98 13.41 16.47 11.38
N LEU A 99 12.64 15.72 10.59
CA LEU A 99 11.22 15.92 10.31
C LEU A 99 10.46 14.88 11.13
N THR A 100 9.56 15.31 12.01
CA THR A 100 8.68 14.41 12.77
C THR A 100 7.22 14.57 12.35
N LEU A 101 6.62 13.46 11.92
CA LEU A 101 5.20 13.31 11.65
C LEU A 101 4.53 12.52 12.77
N ARG A 102 3.29 12.87 13.11
CA ARG A 102 2.46 12.15 14.09
C ARG A 102 1.10 11.85 13.49
N PHE A 103 0.63 10.63 13.68
CA PHE A 103 -0.68 10.18 13.19
C PHE A 103 -1.32 9.19 14.15
N THR A 104 -2.54 8.75 13.86
CA THR A 104 -3.17 7.62 14.56
C THR A 104 -3.85 6.76 13.50
N GLY A 105 -3.36 5.54 13.30
CA GLY A 105 -3.83 4.73 12.18
C GLY A 105 -3.04 3.43 11.95
N VAL A 106 -3.52 2.62 11.02
CA VAL A 106 -3.00 1.28 10.68
C VAL A 106 -1.99 1.26 9.53
N ALA A 107 -1.81 2.40 8.83
CA ALA A 107 -0.84 2.55 7.74
C ALA A 107 -0.43 4.01 7.52
N VAL A 108 0.73 4.22 6.90
CA VAL A 108 1.27 5.54 6.51
C VAL A 108 2.16 5.42 5.26
N TRP A 109 2.13 6.43 4.38
CA TRP A 109 3.07 6.64 3.27
C TRP A 109 3.54 8.10 3.29
N VAL A 110 4.80 8.33 2.91
CA VAL A 110 5.45 9.66 2.95
C VAL A 110 6.03 9.99 1.59
N PHE A 111 5.69 11.16 1.06
CA PHE A 111 6.09 11.66 -0.24
C PHE A 111 7.00 12.89 -0.14
N VAL A 112 7.95 12.99 -1.05
CA VAL A 112 8.89 14.11 -1.19
C VAL A 112 9.02 14.52 -2.65
N ILE A 113 9.66 15.67 -2.88
CA ILE A 113 10.06 16.15 -4.21
C ILE A 113 11.58 15.98 -4.35
N LEU A 114 12.01 14.95 -5.08
CA LEU A 114 13.44 14.63 -5.23
C LEU A 114 14.11 15.49 -6.33
N PRO A 115 15.30 16.06 -6.09
CA PRO A 115 16.13 16.64 -7.13
C PRO A 115 16.97 15.56 -7.86
N ASP A 116 16.72 15.35 -9.15
CA ASP A 116 17.51 14.44 -9.99
C ASP A 116 18.61 15.16 -10.80
N PHE A 117 18.94 16.39 -10.40
CA PHE A 117 19.86 17.27 -11.12
C PHE A 117 21.26 17.35 -10.53
N MET A 118 22.24 17.60 -11.40
CA MET A 118 23.58 18.06 -11.01
C MET A 118 23.70 19.53 -11.42
N ALA A 119 24.05 20.40 -10.48
CA ALA A 119 24.15 21.83 -10.76
C ALA A 119 25.46 22.14 -11.51
N ASP A 120 25.40 22.43 -12.81
CA ASP A 120 26.60 22.77 -13.60
C ASP A 120 27.35 24.02 -13.09
N ILE A 121 26.66 24.89 -12.36
CA ILE A 121 27.15 26.20 -11.90
C ILE A 121 27.85 26.11 -10.53
N VAL A 122 27.61 25.05 -9.74
CA VAL A 122 28.21 24.86 -8.41
C VAL A 122 28.43 23.35 -8.19
N PRO A 123 29.62 22.86 -7.78
CA PRO A 123 29.92 21.42 -7.62
C PRO A 123 29.19 20.73 -6.44
N LEU A 124 28.05 21.27 -6.01
CA LEU A 124 27.16 20.71 -5.00
C LEU A 124 26.21 19.70 -5.66
N ARG A 125 26.63 18.44 -5.67
CA ARG A 125 25.73 17.30 -5.82
C ARG A 125 24.76 17.30 -4.63
N VAL A 126 23.47 17.53 -4.89
CA VAL A 126 22.41 17.29 -3.91
C VAL A 126 22.16 15.79 -3.81
N VAL A 127 22.00 15.27 -2.61
CA VAL A 127 21.69 13.86 -2.34
C VAL A 127 20.58 13.80 -1.31
N THR A 128 19.47 13.14 -1.65
CA THR A 128 18.42 12.86 -0.68
C THR A 128 18.71 11.53 0.00
N TYR A 129 19.19 11.63 1.24
CA TYR A 129 19.26 10.51 2.17
C TYR A 129 18.19 10.71 3.25
N ALA A 130 17.80 9.66 3.97
CA ALA A 130 17.10 9.76 5.25
C ALA A 130 17.23 8.45 6.01
N ASN A 131 17.60 8.49 7.29
CA ASN A 131 17.26 7.43 8.24
C ASN A 131 15.82 7.67 8.73
N ILE A 132 15.07 6.57 8.88
CA ILE A 132 13.65 6.63 9.23
C ILE A 132 13.41 5.77 10.48
N THR A 133 12.75 6.34 11.48
CA THR A 133 12.32 5.60 12.68
C THR A 133 10.82 5.73 12.91
N LEU A 134 10.18 4.61 13.25
CA LEU A 134 8.77 4.55 13.63
C LEU A 134 8.69 4.10 15.10
N ASP A 135 8.02 4.90 15.93
CA ASP A 135 7.91 4.71 17.38
C ASP A 135 9.28 4.52 18.07
N GLY A 136 10.28 5.26 17.59
CA GLY A 136 11.67 5.19 18.05
C GLY A 136 12.45 3.95 17.60
N GLN A 137 11.83 3.01 16.87
CA GLN A 137 12.51 1.86 16.27
C GLN A 137 13.01 2.19 14.86
N TYR A 138 14.20 1.70 14.48
CA TYR A 138 14.70 1.87 13.12
C TYR A 138 13.82 1.12 12.11
N ALA A 139 13.17 1.86 11.22
CA ALA A 139 12.23 1.34 10.23
C ALA A 139 12.86 1.20 8.84
N GLY A 140 13.97 1.89 8.57
CA GLY A 140 14.72 1.78 7.33
C GLY A 140 15.52 3.05 7.02
N ASN A 141 16.06 3.11 5.81
CA ASN A 141 16.60 4.34 5.24
C ASN A 141 16.21 4.47 3.76
N PHE A 142 16.25 5.71 3.27
CA PHE A 142 16.04 6.07 1.88
C PHE A 142 17.33 6.71 1.32
N TYR A 143 17.67 6.44 0.05
CA TYR A 143 18.80 7.06 -0.63
C TYR A 143 18.50 7.25 -2.12
N HIS A 144 18.53 8.49 -2.58
CA HIS A 144 18.46 8.86 -3.99
C HIS A 144 19.69 9.67 -4.39
N TYR A 145 20.24 9.35 -5.55
CA TYR A 145 21.43 9.94 -6.13
C TYR A 145 21.09 10.43 -7.53
N PRO A 146 21.34 11.72 -7.87
CA PRO A 146 20.93 12.27 -9.15
C PRO A 146 21.69 11.62 -10.32
N VAL A 147 21.02 11.41 -11.46
CA VAL A 147 21.57 10.71 -12.64
C VAL A 147 21.83 11.59 -13.87
N ASN A 148 21.91 12.91 -13.67
CA ASN A 148 22.06 13.98 -14.68
C ASN A 148 20.77 14.35 -15.43
N SER A 149 19.65 14.45 -14.72
CA SER A 149 18.48 15.17 -15.24
C SER A 149 18.59 16.69 -14.95
N THR A 150 17.61 17.47 -15.39
CA THR A 150 17.29 18.80 -14.84
C THR A 150 16.03 18.80 -13.98
N ASP A 151 15.36 17.64 -13.89
CA ASP A 151 13.99 17.54 -13.42
C ASP A 151 13.88 17.27 -11.90
N LEU A 152 12.66 17.52 -11.40
CA LEU A 152 12.26 17.19 -10.03
C LEU A 152 11.22 16.07 -10.07
N ILE A 153 11.41 15.04 -9.23
CA ILE A 153 10.52 13.89 -9.14
C ILE A 153 9.52 14.13 -8.00
N TYR A 154 8.31 14.55 -8.37
CA TYR A 154 7.19 14.80 -7.45
C TYR A 154 6.52 13.50 -7.02
N ASN A 155 5.87 13.50 -5.85
CA ASN A 155 5.20 12.33 -5.28
C ASN A 155 6.11 11.10 -5.14
N ALA A 156 7.40 11.30 -4.83
CA ALA A 156 8.35 10.23 -4.63
C ALA A 156 8.20 9.64 -3.22
N THR A 157 7.76 8.38 -3.11
CA THR A 157 7.58 7.71 -1.81
C THR A 157 8.94 7.38 -1.19
N ILE A 158 9.27 7.98 -0.03
CA ILE A 158 10.49 7.66 0.73
C ILE A 158 10.28 6.60 1.80
N PHE A 159 9.03 6.44 2.27
CA PHE A 159 8.67 5.49 3.31
C PHE A 159 7.21 5.06 3.18
N SER A 160 6.94 3.81 3.55
CA SER A 160 5.59 3.28 3.73
C SER A 160 5.55 2.15 4.75
N ALA A 161 4.53 2.12 5.60
CA ALA A 161 4.26 1.03 6.53
C ALA A 161 2.76 0.75 6.61
N SER A 162 2.38 -0.51 6.77
CA SER A 162 0.98 -0.95 6.85
C SER A 162 0.82 -2.16 7.76
N GLY A 163 -0.38 -2.37 8.31
CA GLY A 163 -0.61 -3.41 9.32
C GLY A 163 -0.17 -3.00 10.72
N LEU A 164 -0.01 -1.69 10.96
CA LEU A 164 0.22 -1.11 12.27
C LEU A 164 -1.01 -1.31 13.16
N ALA A 165 -0.83 -1.27 14.48
CA ALA A 165 -1.97 -1.17 15.40
C ALA A 165 -2.68 0.18 15.21
N ASN A 166 -3.99 0.27 15.42
CA ASN A 166 -4.72 1.54 15.29
C ASN A 166 -4.48 2.42 16.54
N THR A 167 -3.27 2.96 16.63
CA THR A 167 -2.70 3.65 17.80
C THR A 167 -2.00 4.95 17.39
N PRO A 168 -1.72 5.88 18.33
CA PRO A 168 -0.85 7.02 18.05
C PRO A 168 0.57 6.56 17.71
N HIS A 169 1.09 7.06 16.59
CA HIS A 169 2.41 6.74 16.06
C HIS A 169 3.25 7.99 15.88
N GLU A 170 4.57 7.86 16.07
CA GLU A 170 5.56 8.90 15.78
C GLU A 170 6.56 8.41 14.73
N LEU A 171 6.61 9.10 13.60
CA LEU A 171 7.50 8.81 12.47
C LEU A 171 8.52 9.94 12.34
N VAL A 172 9.80 9.62 12.52
CA VAL A 172 10.92 10.57 12.40
C VAL A 172 11.75 10.25 11.18
N ILE A 173 12.03 11.26 10.37
CA ILE A 173 12.77 11.21 9.12
C ILE A 173 13.93 12.20 9.24
N GLY A 174 15.18 11.77 9.10
CA GLY A 174 16.31 12.65 9.33
C GLY A 174 17.69 12.01 9.14
N GLU A 175 18.77 12.75 9.43
CA GLU A 175 20.11 12.16 9.57
C GLU A 175 20.60 12.32 11.02
N ASN A 176 21.03 11.20 11.59
CA ASN A 176 21.50 11.08 12.97
C ASN A 176 22.90 10.45 13.06
N GLN A 177 23.63 10.39 11.92
CA GLN A 177 25.00 9.85 11.82
C GLN A 177 26.00 10.85 11.19
N MET A 178 26.16 11.98 11.86
CA MET A 178 27.43 12.61 12.24
C MET A 178 28.71 12.38 11.37
N SER A 179 29.33 13.49 10.99
CA SER A 179 30.78 13.63 10.70
C SER A 179 31.38 12.73 9.61
N GLY A 180 31.09 13.06 8.36
CA GLY A 180 31.90 12.70 7.20
C GLY A 180 31.80 13.74 6.10
N SER A 181 32.80 13.82 5.21
CA SER A 181 32.83 14.75 4.07
C SER A 181 31.88 14.32 2.94
N ARG A 182 30.60 14.14 3.26
CA ARG A 182 29.54 13.74 2.33
C ARG A 182 29.05 14.92 1.47
N PRO A 183 28.50 14.66 0.27
CA PRO A 183 27.77 15.67 -0.51
C PRO A 183 26.51 16.15 0.25
N GLY A 184 25.89 17.21 -0.26
CA GLY A 184 24.83 17.94 0.45
C GLY A 184 23.56 17.12 0.68
N PHE A 185 23.22 16.90 1.96
CA PHE A 185 21.96 16.29 2.39
C PHE A 185 20.78 17.24 2.15
N GLN A 186 19.75 16.79 1.43
CA GLN A 186 18.50 17.54 1.30
C GLN A 186 17.26 16.65 1.16
N VAL A 187 16.25 16.93 1.97
CA VAL A 187 14.89 16.38 1.94
C VAL A 187 13.92 17.54 1.72
N THR A 188 13.09 17.42 0.68
CA THR A 188 12.00 18.36 0.35
C THR A 188 10.68 17.67 0.67
N PHE A 189 10.20 17.79 1.90
CA PHE A 189 8.94 17.17 2.29
C PHE A 189 7.76 17.91 1.65
N ASP A 190 6.82 17.14 1.13
CA ASP A 190 5.71 17.56 0.29
C ASP A 190 4.41 17.23 1.05
N TRP A 191 4.11 15.93 1.20
CA TRP A 191 2.97 15.46 1.98
C TRP A 191 3.14 14.01 2.45
N ALA A 192 2.31 13.63 3.43
CA ALA A 192 2.12 12.24 3.83
C ALA A 192 0.63 11.88 3.81
N ILE A 193 0.33 10.57 3.78
CA ILE A 193 -1.03 10.05 3.92
C ILE A 193 -1.03 8.91 4.95
N TYR A 194 -2.03 8.89 5.84
CA TYR A 194 -2.22 7.82 6.82
C TYR A 194 -3.64 7.27 6.76
N THR A 195 -3.79 5.98 7.04
CA THR A 195 -5.09 5.30 7.08
C THR A 195 -5.48 5.05 8.53
N VAL A 196 -6.59 5.62 9.00
CA VAL A 196 -7.16 5.35 10.32
C VAL A 196 -8.34 4.38 10.23
N ASP A 197 -8.48 3.46 11.18
CA ASP A 197 -9.73 2.69 11.35
C ASP A 197 -10.63 3.42 12.35
N LEU A 198 -11.84 3.78 11.91
CA LEU A 198 -12.84 4.48 12.73
C LEU A 198 -13.82 3.54 13.47
N GLU A 199 -13.90 2.25 13.11
CA GLU A 199 -14.73 1.25 13.82
C GLU A 199 -13.90 0.30 14.70
N ALA A 200 -12.58 0.31 14.60
CA ALA A 200 -11.70 -0.30 15.60
C ALA A 200 -12.02 0.23 17.01
N PRO A 201 -12.26 -0.64 18.02
CA PRO A 201 -12.55 -0.18 19.36
C PRO A 201 -11.33 0.54 19.93
N ALA A 202 -11.45 1.84 20.15
CA ALA A 202 -10.41 2.63 20.79
C ALA A 202 -10.04 1.99 22.14
N SER A 203 -8.81 1.49 22.24
CA SER A 203 -8.22 0.99 23.47
C SER A 203 -8.42 2.02 24.57
N GLN A 204 -9.23 1.69 25.60
CA GLN A 204 -9.68 2.64 26.62
C GLN A 204 -8.56 3.01 27.61
N ASN A 205 -7.50 3.63 27.11
CA ASN A 205 -6.56 4.41 27.89
C ASN A 205 -7.24 5.73 28.24
N THR A 206 -8.05 5.69 29.30
CA THR A 206 -8.63 6.86 29.96
C THR A 206 -7.56 7.95 30.15
N PRO A 207 -7.83 9.23 29.82
CA PRO A 207 -6.85 10.29 29.95
C PRO A 207 -6.56 10.61 31.42
N SER A 208 -5.61 9.87 32.00
CA SER A 208 -5.04 10.15 33.31
C SER A 208 -4.15 11.39 33.22
N SER A 209 -4.70 12.54 33.60
CA SER A 209 -4.00 13.83 33.65
C SER A 209 -2.85 13.83 34.67
N THR A 210 -1.69 13.32 34.26
CA THR A 210 -0.46 13.30 35.07
C THR A 210 0.59 14.22 34.45
N SER A 211 0.78 15.40 35.03
CA SER A 211 1.83 16.34 34.63
C SER A 211 3.22 15.79 35.04
N VAL A 212 3.93 15.15 34.10
CA VAL A 212 5.26 14.60 34.37
C VAL A 212 6.31 15.72 34.29
N VAL A 213 6.71 16.23 35.44
CA VAL A 213 7.90 17.07 35.59
C VAL A 213 9.13 16.16 35.58
N PHE A 214 10.06 16.40 34.64
CA PHE A 214 11.31 15.65 34.53
C PHE A 214 12.42 16.28 35.40
N PRO A 215 13.01 15.54 36.37
CA PRO A 215 14.25 15.96 37.03
C PRO A 215 15.49 15.53 36.22
N SER A 216 16.51 16.38 36.21
CA SER A 216 17.76 16.16 35.47
C SER A 216 18.61 15.00 36.02
N THR A 217 19.38 14.35 35.14
CA THR A 217 20.30 13.27 35.50
C THR A 217 21.67 13.78 35.98
N THR A 218 22.16 13.24 37.10
CA THR A 218 23.53 13.52 37.60
C THR A 218 24.22 12.24 38.07
N SER A 219 25.21 11.81 37.29
CA SER A 219 26.39 10.97 37.60
C SER A 219 26.41 10.01 38.82
N SER A 220 26.70 8.73 38.50
CA SER A 220 27.65 7.81 39.18
C SER A 220 27.50 7.45 40.66
N SER A 221 27.31 6.15 40.95
CA SER A 221 28.39 5.25 41.44
C SER A 221 27.86 3.83 41.71
N SER A 222 28.74 2.83 41.79
CA SER A 222 28.35 1.40 41.86
C SER A 222 29.16 0.60 42.88
N THR A 223 28.54 0.22 44.00
CA THR A 223 29.05 -0.76 44.97
C THR A 223 27.93 -1.30 45.86
N GLY A 224 28.00 -2.57 46.28
CA GLY A 224 27.14 -3.13 47.32
C GLY A 224 26.42 -4.43 46.95
N SER A 225 27.11 -5.57 47.09
CA SER A 225 26.52 -6.90 46.93
C SER A 225 25.82 -7.35 48.21
N THR A 226 24.57 -7.86 48.10
CA THR A 226 23.96 -8.72 49.12
C THR A 226 23.19 -9.84 48.42
N ALA A 227 23.39 -11.09 48.85
CA ALA A 227 22.70 -12.25 48.28
C ALA A 227 21.42 -12.58 49.07
N SER A 228 20.38 -13.06 48.37
CA SER A 228 19.23 -13.75 48.96
C SER A 228 18.65 -14.78 47.98
N THR A 229 17.92 -15.75 48.50
CA THR A 229 17.59 -17.01 47.80
C THR A 229 16.15 -17.07 47.27
N THR A 230 15.97 -17.56 46.05
CA THR A 230 14.68 -18.04 45.52
C THR A 230 14.87 -19.28 44.64
N PRO A 231 13.90 -20.23 44.61
CA PRO A 231 14.07 -21.54 43.98
C PRO A 231 13.71 -21.58 42.49
N SER A 232 14.25 -22.58 41.79
CA SER A 232 14.02 -22.83 40.36
C SER A 232 12.67 -23.47 40.04
N PRO A 233 11.86 -22.91 39.11
CA PRO A 233 10.78 -23.63 38.43
C PRO A 233 11.28 -24.32 37.15
N SER A 234 10.77 -25.51 36.87
CA SER A 234 11.19 -26.34 35.73
C SER A 234 10.65 -25.86 34.37
N PRO A 235 11.37 -26.13 33.25
CA PRO A 235 10.91 -25.74 31.91
C PRO A 235 9.70 -26.58 31.47
N GLN A 236 8.59 -25.91 31.17
CA GLN A 236 7.42 -26.56 30.55
C GLN A 236 7.65 -26.75 29.04
N SER A 237 7.42 -27.97 28.55
CA SER A 237 7.57 -28.30 27.13
C SER A 237 6.34 -27.89 26.31
N SER A 238 6.56 -27.01 25.33
CA SER A 238 5.54 -26.55 24.38
C SER A 238 5.24 -27.62 23.32
N SER A 239 4.31 -28.54 23.64
CA SER A 239 3.86 -29.55 22.67
C SER A 239 3.02 -28.92 21.54
N SER A 240 3.62 -28.83 20.34
CA SER A 240 3.04 -28.15 19.19
C SER A 240 1.74 -28.81 18.70
N LYS A 241 0.63 -28.04 18.72
CA LYS A 241 -0.74 -28.50 18.40
C LYS A 241 -1.01 -28.69 16.88
N ILE A 242 -0.02 -29.19 16.14
CA ILE A 242 -0.02 -29.30 14.67
C ILE A 242 -1.24 -30.09 14.15
N GLY A 243 -1.65 -31.14 14.85
CA GLY A 243 -2.81 -31.97 14.47
C GLY A 243 -4.14 -31.23 14.38
N VAL A 244 -4.31 -30.09 15.07
CA VAL A 244 -5.54 -29.28 15.00
C VAL A 244 -5.61 -28.49 13.68
N ILE A 245 -4.47 -28.06 13.15
CA ILE A 245 -4.36 -27.25 11.93
C ILE A 245 -4.54 -28.12 10.67
N VAL A 246 -4.01 -29.35 10.69
CA VAL A 246 -4.18 -30.31 9.57
C VAL A 246 -5.59 -30.88 9.51
N GLY A 247 -6.25 -31.09 10.66
CA GLY A 247 -7.62 -31.60 10.71
C GLY A 247 -8.68 -30.62 10.18
N SER A 248 -8.50 -29.32 10.42
CA SER A 248 -9.48 -28.30 10.05
C SER A 248 -9.51 -28.01 8.54
N THR A 249 -8.34 -27.99 7.88
CA THR A 249 -8.23 -27.69 6.44
C THR A 249 -8.86 -28.80 5.58
N LEU A 250 -8.54 -30.06 5.86
CA LEU A 250 -9.13 -31.22 5.18
C LEU A 250 -10.65 -31.31 5.43
N GLY A 251 -11.11 -31.06 6.66
CA GLY A 251 -12.54 -31.01 6.98
C GLY A 251 -13.28 -29.88 6.26
N GLY A 252 -12.70 -28.68 6.21
CA GLY A 252 -13.26 -27.52 5.53
C GLY A 252 -13.43 -27.74 4.03
N LEU A 253 -12.40 -28.24 3.34
CA LEU A 253 -12.43 -28.59 1.92
C LEU A 253 -13.55 -29.60 1.59
N ALA A 254 -13.72 -30.63 2.42
CA ALA A 254 -14.78 -31.62 2.24
C ALA A 254 -16.20 -31.03 2.39
N VAL A 255 -16.39 -30.04 3.28
CA VAL A 255 -17.69 -29.36 3.46
C VAL A 255 -17.96 -28.36 2.33
N ILE A 256 -16.97 -27.54 1.97
CA ILE A 256 -17.09 -26.53 0.90
C ILE A 256 -17.44 -27.19 -0.43
N THR A 257 -16.74 -28.27 -0.81
CA THR A 257 -17.03 -29.01 -2.04
C THR A 257 -18.43 -29.64 -2.05
N LEU A 258 -18.91 -30.16 -0.90
CA LEU A 258 -20.28 -30.66 -0.76
C LEU A 258 -21.35 -29.57 -0.94
N VAL A 259 -21.13 -28.38 -0.39
CA VAL A 259 -22.02 -27.22 -0.57
C VAL A 259 -22.03 -26.75 -2.02
N LEU A 260 -20.87 -26.65 -2.67
CA LEU A 260 -20.76 -26.29 -4.09
C LEU A 260 -21.49 -27.29 -4.99
N VAL A 261 -21.30 -28.59 -4.77
CA VAL A 261 -22.02 -29.65 -5.49
C VAL A 261 -23.54 -29.61 -5.24
N PHE A 262 -23.98 -29.27 -4.02
CA PHE A 262 -25.40 -29.10 -3.71
C PHE A 262 -26.00 -27.88 -4.43
N LEU A 263 -25.32 -26.73 -4.42
CA LEU A 263 -25.75 -25.52 -5.11
C LEU A 263 -25.82 -25.74 -6.64
N VAL A 264 -24.79 -26.32 -7.25
CA VAL A 264 -24.79 -26.66 -8.68
C VAL A 264 -25.91 -27.64 -9.01
N ARG A 265 -26.19 -28.64 -8.17
CA ARG A 265 -27.32 -29.57 -8.34
C ARG A 265 -28.69 -28.91 -8.12
N ARG A 266 -28.79 -27.82 -7.35
CA ARG A 266 -30.03 -27.04 -7.20
C ARG A 266 -30.25 -26.11 -8.40
N LEU A 267 -29.21 -25.44 -8.88
CA LEU A 267 -29.26 -24.57 -10.07
C LEU A 267 -29.57 -25.37 -11.34
N ARG A 268 -28.93 -26.54 -11.53
CA ARG A 268 -29.25 -27.49 -12.63
C ARG A 268 -30.60 -28.22 -12.45
N ARG A 269 -31.39 -27.88 -11.43
CA ARG A 269 -32.79 -28.34 -11.23
C ARG A 269 -33.81 -27.22 -11.44
N ALA A 270 -33.43 -26.12 -12.09
CA ALA A 270 -34.40 -25.22 -12.71
C ALA A 270 -35.37 -26.03 -13.61
N PRO A 271 -36.69 -25.98 -13.39
CA PRO A 271 -37.64 -26.69 -14.23
C PRO A 271 -37.55 -26.21 -15.68
N GLN A 272 -37.63 -27.15 -16.63
CA GLN A 272 -37.83 -26.80 -18.04
C GLN A 272 -39.15 -26.04 -18.17
N VAL A 273 -39.09 -24.77 -18.56
CA VAL A 273 -40.29 -23.98 -18.89
C VAL A 273 -40.89 -24.57 -20.15
N ARG A 274 -41.92 -25.40 -19.99
CA ARG A 274 -42.77 -25.80 -21.11
C ARG A 274 -43.43 -24.54 -21.68
N LEU A 275 -43.01 -24.10 -22.86
CA LEU A 275 -43.90 -23.31 -23.70
C LEU A 275 -45.08 -24.22 -24.06
N GLY A 276 -46.23 -23.96 -23.43
CA GLY A 276 -47.48 -24.62 -23.77
C GLY A 276 -47.94 -24.13 -25.14
N ASN A 277 -47.75 -24.94 -26.17
CA ASN A 277 -48.36 -24.72 -27.48
C ASN A 277 -49.88 -24.65 -27.31
N GLY A 278 -50.52 -23.62 -27.87
CA GLY A 278 -51.95 -23.38 -27.68
C GLY A 278 -52.87 -24.21 -28.59
N ASN A 279 -54.12 -23.75 -28.65
CA ASN A 279 -55.15 -24.03 -29.66
C ASN A 279 -56.04 -25.28 -29.44
N ALA A 280 -57.03 -25.17 -28.54
CA ALA A 280 -58.42 -25.69 -28.66
C ALA A 280 -59.19 -25.48 -27.33
N GLU A 281 -60.50 -25.21 -27.25
CA GLU A 281 -61.49 -24.51 -28.10
C GLU A 281 -62.66 -24.03 -27.17
N GLY A 282 -63.57 -23.17 -27.65
CA GLY A 282 -64.76 -22.69 -26.89
C GLY A 282 -64.70 -21.18 -26.60
N ILE A 283 -65.06 -20.27 -27.51
CA ILE A 283 -66.38 -19.96 -28.13
C ILE A 283 -67.29 -19.10 -27.22
N LEU A 284 -67.36 -17.80 -27.58
CA LEU A 284 -68.53 -16.91 -27.75
C LEU A 284 -67.94 -15.55 -28.23
N ASN A 285 -68.07 -15.12 -29.49
CA ASN A 285 -69.21 -14.42 -30.15
C ASN A 285 -69.56 -13.07 -29.46
N ILE A 286 -69.87 -11.92 -30.10
CA ILE A 286 -70.02 -11.44 -31.51
C ILE A 286 -70.22 -9.88 -31.45
N ASP A 287 -69.89 -8.97 -32.39
CA ASP A 287 -69.04 -9.01 -33.61
C ASP A 287 -68.65 -7.59 -34.17
N VAL A 288 -67.65 -7.53 -35.06
CA VAL A 288 -67.50 -6.75 -36.33
C VAL A 288 -68.05 -5.29 -36.44
N SER A 289 -67.23 -4.28 -36.78
CA SER A 289 -66.94 -3.88 -38.19
C SER A 289 -65.65 -3.05 -38.42
N LEU A 290 -65.08 -3.14 -39.63
CA LEU A 290 -63.98 -2.28 -40.17
C LEU A 290 -64.57 -0.96 -40.72
N GLY A 291 -63.85 0.11 -41.13
CA GLY A 291 -62.44 0.42 -41.41
C GLY A 291 -62.37 1.87 -41.99
N PRO A 292 -61.34 2.34 -42.73
CA PRO A 292 -60.17 1.64 -43.28
C PRO A 292 -58.80 2.18 -42.79
N ARG A 293 -57.70 1.63 -43.31
CA ARG A 293 -56.30 2.06 -43.06
C ARG A 293 -55.91 3.31 -43.87
N HIS A 294 -54.94 4.07 -43.36
CA HIS A 294 -53.77 4.50 -44.14
C HIS A 294 -52.49 4.44 -43.28
N GLN A 295 -51.31 4.45 -43.91
CA GLN A 295 -50.01 4.13 -43.30
C GLN A 295 -49.36 5.31 -42.52
N PRO A 296 -48.36 5.02 -41.65
CA PRO A 296 -47.93 5.98 -40.63
C PRO A 296 -47.07 7.14 -41.16
N TYR A 297 -47.22 8.27 -40.48
CA TYR A 297 -46.44 9.49 -40.66
C TYR A 297 -45.00 9.33 -40.15
N TYR A 298 -44.00 9.71 -40.96
CA TYR A 298 -42.60 9.76 -40.55
C TYR A 298 -42.37 10.92 -39.55
N LYS A 299 -42.61 10.66 -38.26
CA LYS A 299 -42.28 11.60 -37.20
C LYS A 299 -40.75 11.66 -37.04
N ARG A 300 -40.15 12.77 -37.48
CA ARG A 300 -38.73 13.08 -37.25
C ARG A 300 -38.48 13.29 -35.76
N GLU A 301 -38.13 12.24 -35.04
CA GLU A 301 -37.59 12.37 -33.68
C GLU A 301 -36.09 12.64 -33.77
N ILE A 302 -35.69 13.74 -33.13
CA ILE A 302 -34.30 14.21 -33.10
C ILE A 302 -33.57 13.37 -32.03
N PRO A 303 -32.44 12.72 -32.35
CA PRO A 303 -31.62 12.07 -31.34
C PRO A 303 -31.13 13.11 -30.32
N VAL A 304 -31.57 12.98 -29.07
CA VAL A 304 -31.04 13.79 -27.96
C VAL A 304 -29.62 13.29 -27.66
N PRO A 305 -28.57 14.13 -27.72
CA PRO A 305 -27.19 13.67 -27.70
C PRO A 305 -26.64 13.51 -26.27
N ASP A 306 -27.07 12.45 -25.57
CA ASP A 306 -26.50 12.01 -24.28
C ASP A 306 -25.10 11.38 -24.44
N GLN A 307 -24.13 12.11 -25.04
CA GLN A 307 -22.77 11.59 -25.25
C GLN A 307 -21.54 12.52 -25.18
N PRO A 308 -21.55 13.73 -24.57
CA PRO A 308 -20.30 14.44 -24.25
C PRO A 308 -19.38 13.70 -23.26
N THR A 309 -19.96 12.89 -22.36
CA THR A 309 -19.27 12.25 -21.23
C THR A 309 -18.64 10.91 -21.57
N GLN A 310 -19.36 9.99 -22.24
CA GLN A 310 -18.81 8.67 -22.57
C GLN A 310 -17.59 8.75 -23.49
N ILE A 311 -17.57 9.68 -24.46
CA ILE A 311 -16.42 9.87 -25.36
C ILE A 311 -15.19 10.37 -24.58
N LYS A 312 -15.38 11.20 -23.54
CA LYS A 312 -14.30 11.63 -22.64
C LYS A 312 -13.80 10.49 -21.76
N ALA A 313 -14.71 9.71 -21.18
CA ALA A 313 -14.37 8.55 -20.34
C ALA A 313 -13.58 7.48 -21.11
N GLY A 314 -14.00 7.17 -22.35
CA GLY A 314 -13.29 6.25 -23.23
C GLY A 314 -11.86 6.71 -23.52
N ARG A 315 -11.67 7.97 -23.92
CA ARG A 315 -10.34 8.56 -24.17
C ARG A 315 -9.45 8.60 -22.92
N LEU A 316 -10.04 8.87 -21.74
CA LEU A 316 -9.30 8.89 -20.47
C LEU A 316 -8.81 7.48 -20.09
N ARG A 317 -9.67 6.46 -20.23
CA ARG A 317 -9.31 5.04 -20.09
C ARG A 317 -8.21 4.64 -21.07
N GLU A 318 -8.36 4.94 -22.36
CA GLU A 318 -7.35 4.67 -23.39
C GLU A 318 -6.01 5.35 -23.11
N ALA A 319 -6.00 6.53 -22.48
CA ALA A 319 -4.76 7.20 -22.09
C ALA A 319 -4.09 6.47 -20.90
N ARG A 320 -4.84 6.24 -19.82
CA ARG A 320 -4.32 5.56 -18.60
C ARG A 320 -3.87 4.12 -18.87
N GLN A 321 -4.58 3.38 -19.72
CA GLN A 321 -4.17 2.03 -20.12
C GLN A 321 -2.86 2.04 -20.93
N ARG A 322 -2.70 2.97 -21.89
CA ARG A 322 -1.44 3.13 -22.63
C ARG A 322 -0.26 3.51 -21.73
N GLU A 323 -0.48 4.38 -20.74
CA GLU A 323 0.57 4.77 -19.80
C GLU A 323 1.02 3.59 -18.93
N LEU A 324 0.08 2.77 -18.43
CA LEU A 324 0.40 1.54 -17.71
C LEU A 324 1.13 0.52 -18.60
N ASP A 325 0.68 0.29 -19.82
CA ASP A 325 1.34 -0.62 -20.77
C ASP A 325 2.75 -0.13 -21.16
N GLU A 326 3.02 1.18 -21.12
CA GLU A 326 4.36 1.76 -21.34
C GLU A 326 5.26 1.57 -20.12
N ARG A 327 4.77 1.88 -18.90
CA ARG A 327 5.48 1.66 -17.63
C ARG A 327 5.84 0.18 -17.45
N ILE A 328 4.92 -0.74 -17.76
CA ILE A 328 5.15 -2.20 -17.73
C ILE A 328 6.19 -2.62 -18.77
N ARG A 329 6.20 -2.02 -19.97
CA ARG A 329 7.19 -2.35 -21.01
C ARG A 329 8.59 -1.87 -20.64
N SER A 330 8.70 -0.67 -20.06
CA SER A 330 9.97 -0.11 -19.58
C SER A 330 10.58 -1.00 -18.48
N ALA A 331 9.82 -1.30 -17.42
CA ALA A 331 10.30 -2.12 -16.31
C ALA A 331 10.70 -3.56 -16.75
N ARG A 332 10.04 -4.13 -17.76
CA ARG A 332 10.44 -5.42 -18.35
C ARG A 332 11.78 -5.34 -19.09
N HIS A 333 11.96 -4.31 -19.93
CA HIS A 333 13.19 -4.09 -20.67
C HIS A 333 14.39 -3.88 -19.73
N GLU A 334 14.16 -3.10 -18.66
CA GLU A 334 15.14 -2.86 -17.59
C GLU A 334 15.50 -4.15 -16.84
N LEU A 335 14.51 -4.94 -16.41
CA LEU A 335 14.75 -6.23 -15.74
C LEU A 335 15.56 -7.20 -16.62
N ASP A 336 15.23 -7.32 -17.90
CA ASP A 336 15.98 -8.20 -18.81
C ASP A 336 17.39 -7.67 -19.13
N ASN A 337 17.63 -6.35 -19.08
CA ASN A 337 18.97 -5.77 -19.14
C ASN A 337 19.81 -6.14 -17.89
N LEU A 338 19.27 -5.95 -16.68
CA LEU A 338 19.94 -6.36 -15.43
C LEU A 338 20.19 -7.88 -15.38
N ARG A 339 19.26 -8.67 -15.93
CA ARG A 339 19.40 -10.12 -16.09
C ARG A 339 20.54 -10.48 -17.05
N SER A 340 20.70 -9.73 -18.15
CA SER A 340 21.81 -9.87 -19.10
C SER A 340 23.15 -9.57 -18.43
N LEU A 341 23.27 -8.42 -17.75
CA LEU A 341 24.45 -8.01 -16.99
C LEU A 341 24.88 -9.07 -15.96
N ARG A 342 23.93 -9.60 -15.17
CA ARG A 342 24.18 -10.68 -14.22
C ARG A 342 24.67 -11.96 -14.90
N ASN A 343 24.05 -12.34 -16.01
CA ASN A 343 24.40 -13.57 -16.72
C ASN A 343 25.80 -13.48 -17.36
N ALA A 344 26.16 -12.33 -17.94
CA ALA A 344 27.50 -12.09 -18.48
C ALA A 344 28.57 -12.17 -17.38
N ARG A 345 28.37 -11.47 -16.27
CA ARG A 345 29.31 -11.48 -15.13
C ARG A 345 29.42 -12.85 -14.44
N SER A 346 28.42 -13.71 -14.58
CA SER A 346 28.45 -15.10 -14.12
C SER A 346 29.16 -16.06 -15.08
N ALA A 347 29.54 -15.62 -16.28
CA ALA A 347 30.36 -16.40 -17.22
C ALA A 347 31.86 -16.14 -17.01
N ASP A 348 32.24 -14.90 -16.67
CA ASP A 348 33.64 -14.53 -16.38
C ASP A 348 34.22 -15.32 -15.18
N ASP A 349 33.37 -15.67 -14.19
CA ASP A 349 33.74 -16.43 -12.98
C ASP A 349 33.96 -17.94 -13.23
N ILE A 350 33.86 -18.39 -14.50
CA ILE A 350 34.06 -19.79 -14.94
C ILE A 350 35.31 -19.91 -15.85
N GLY A 351 36.10 -18.83 -15.96
CA GLY A 351 37.31 -18.77 -16.79
C GLY A 351 38.56 -19.43 -16.19
N ASP A 352 38.96 -20.57 -16.76
CA ASP A 352 40.30 -21.19 -16.76
C ASP A 352 40.95 -21.59 -15.39
N PRO A 353 40.93 -22.88 -15.00
CA PRO A 353 41.49 -23.37 -13.74
C PRO A 353 43.02 -23.62 -13.78
N SER A 354 43.81 -22.77 -14.44
CA SER A 354 45.22 -23.04 -14.78
C SER A 354 46.24 -21.93 -14.41
N ALA A 355 45.99 -21.18 -13.33
CA ALA A 355 47.00 -20.25 -12.78
C ALA A 355 46.95 -20.15 -11.24
N ALA A 356 47.85 -20.87 -10.55
CA ALA A 356 47.99 -20.77 -9.10
C ALA A 356 48.89 -19.57 -8.71
N GLY A 357 48.28 -18.50 -8.18
CA GLY A 357 48.97 -17.32 -7.65
C GLY A 357 48.19 -16.67 -6.49
N PRO A 358 48.82 -15.95 -5.55
CA PRO A 358 48.22 -15.70 -4.24
C PRO A 358 47.24 -14.51 -4.22
N SER A 359 46.11 -14.73 -3.54
CA SER A 359 45.27 -13.70 -2.89
C SER A 359 44.89 -12.45 -3.69
N ARG A 360 43.76 -12.52 -4.41
CA ARG A 360 42.92 -11.36 -4.75
C ARG A 360 41.60 -11.47 -3.98
N PRO A 361 41.16 -10.44 -3.22
CA PRO A 361 39.91 -10.52 -2.46
C PRO A 361 38.69 -10.46 -3.38
N THR A 362 37.64 -11.22 -3.02
CA THR A 362 36.40 -11.39 -3.80
C THR A 362 35.46 -10.18 -3.66
N SER A 363 35.76 -9.11 -4.40
CA SER A 363 34.98 -7.86 -4.40
C SER A 363 33.60 -7.95 -5.08
N SER A 364 33.23 -9.10 -5.66
CA SER A 364 31.97 -9.31 -6.40
C SER A 364 30.72 -9.44 -5.50
N SER A 365 30.88 -9.85 -4.24
CA SER A 365 29.77 -10.16 -3.34
C SER A 365 28.78 -9.00 -3.07
N PRO A 366 29.20 -7.79 -2.64
CA PRO A 366 28.26 -6.71 -2.32
C PRO A 366 27.54 -6.16 -3.55
N GLU A 367 28.20 -6.13 -4.70
CA GLU A 367 27.63 -5.61 -5.95
C GLU A 367 26.57 -6.56 -6.53
N LEU A 368 26.78 -7.87 -6.40
CA LEU A 368 25.76 -8.89 -6.72
C LEU A 368 24.59 -8.90 -5.72
N ALA A 369 24.79 -8.42 -4.49
CA ALA A 369 23.70 -8.21 -3.53
C ALA A 369 22.86 -6.97 -3.90
N LEU A 370 23.51 -5.86 -4.30
CA LEU A 370 22.84 -4.65 -4.81
C LEU A 370 21.96 -4.98 -6.02
N LEU A 371 22.54 -5.62 -7.04
CA LEU A 371 21.86 -6.04 -8.27
C LEU A 371 20.68 -7.00 -7.99
N ARG A 372 20.77 -7.83 -6.94
CA ARG A 372 19.67 -8.70 -6.50
C ARG A 372 18.51 -7.89 -5.90
N ASN A 373 18.81 -6.84 -5.13
CA ASN A 373 17.81 -5.97 -4.54
C ASN A 373 17.07 -5.16 -5.61
N GLU A 374 17.82 -4.58 -6.54
CA GLU A 374 17.32 -3.84 -7.71
C GLU A 374 16.38 -4.70 -8.60
N MET A 375 16.81 -5.92 -8.95
CA MET A 375 15.97 -6.90 -9.66
C MET A 375 14.72 -7.35 -8.88
N GLN A 376 14.67 -7.16 -7.55
CA GLN A 376 13.50 -7.48 -6.74
C GLN A 376 12.54 -6.29 -6.71
N GLN A 377 13.04 -5.09 -6.41
CA GLN A 377 12.27 -3.84 -6.45
C GLN A 377 11.55 -3.64 -7.80
N LEU A 378 12.23 -3.94 -8.93
CA LEU A 378 11.61 -3.87 -10.26
C LEU A 378 10.52 -4.92 -10.51
N ARG A 379 10.53 -6.07 -9.81
CA ARG A 379 9.42 -7.04 -9.87
C ARG A 379 8.24 -6.57 -9.05
N ASP A 380 8.50 -6.10 -7.83
CA ASP A 380 7.46 -5.62 -6.93
C ASP A 380 6.73 -4.42 -7.59
N GLN A 381 7.48 -3.55 -8.28
CA GLN A 381 6.95 -2.50 -9.15
C GLN A 381 6.16 -3.02 -10.36
N MET A 382 6.63 -4.06 -11.07
CA MET A 382 5.87 -4.69 -12.16
C MET A 382 4.56 -5.32 -11.69
N ASP A 383 4.54 -5.97 -10.54
CA ASP A 383 3.34 -6.64 -10.01
C ASP A 383 2.32 -5.61 -9.50
N TYR A 384 2.77 -4.50 -8.91
CA TYR A 384 1.94 -3.32 -8.64
C TYR A 384 1.34 -2.71 -9.92
N LEU A 385 2.15 -2.46 -10.96
CA LEU A 385 1.67 -1.92 -12.24
C LEU A 385 0.67 -2.86 -12.93
N GLN A 386 0.86 -4.18 -12.81
CA GLN A 386 -0.11 -5.18 -13.29
C GLN A 386 -1.42 -5.12 -12.50
N ALA A 387 -1.37 -5.00 -11.17
CA ALA A 387 -2.57 -4.82 -10.35
C ALA A 387 -3.31 -3.51 -10.67
N GLN A 388 -2.59 -2.41 -10.93
CA GLN A 388 -3.20 -1.15 -11.36
C GLN A 388 -3.95 -1.26 -12.70
N ARG A 389 -3.57 -2.18 -13.60
CA ARG A 389 -4.20 -2.32 -14.92
C ARG A 389 -5.68 -2.73 -14.88
N GLU A 390 -6.11 -3.36 -13.79
CA GLU A 390 -7.50 -3.78 -13.58
C GLU A 390 -8.28 -2.84 -12.63
N SER A 391 -7.64 -1.76 -12.15
CA SER A 391 -8.22 -0.79 -11.23
C SER A 391 -9.32 0.10 -11.82
N ASP A 392 -10.19 0.61 -10.95
CA ASP A 392 -11.16 1.67 -11.28
C ASP A 392 -10.50 2.94 -11.84
N TRP A 393 -9.25 3.24 -11.44
CA TRP A 393 -8.46 4.30 -12.04
C TRP A 393 -8.15 4.02 -13.52
N ALA A 394 -7.65 2.82 -13.83
CA ALA A 394 -7.35 2.41 -15.20
C ALA A 394 -8.61 2.26 -16.06
N GLN A 395 -9.77 1.94 -15.46
CA GLN A 395 -11.06 1.95 -16.17
C GLN A 395 -11.63 3.36 -16.41
N GLY A 396 -11.08 4.41 -15.78
CA GLY A 396 -11.62 5.78 -15.85
C GLY A 396 -12.79 6.06 -14.91
N LEU A 397 -12.98 5.23 -13.88
CA LEU A 397 -14.07 5.30 -12.89
C LEU A 397 -13.66 6.05 -11.61
N SER A 398 -12.37 5.99 -11.24
CA SER A 398 -11.76 6.79 -10.17
C SER A 398 -10.79 7.83 -10.74
N ASN A 399 -10.54 8.93 -10.01
CA ASN A 399 -9.40 9.84 -10.27
C ASN A 399 -8.14 9.45 -9.49
N GLU A 400 -8.29 8.76 -8.38
CA GLU A 400 -7.22 8.33 -7.49
C GLU A 400 -6.74 6.92 -7.90
N PRO A 401 -5.42 6.69 -8.10
CA PRO A 401 -4.89 5.37 -8.40
C PRO A 401 -5.10 4.39 -7.24
N LEU A 402 -5.07 3.08 -7.50
CA LEU A 402 -5.00 2.12 -6.39
C LEU A 402 -3.74 2.41 -5.56
N PRO A 403 -3.84 2.50 -4.22
CA PRO A 403 -2.67 2.55 -3.36
C PRO A 403 -1.85 1.27 -3.57
N PRO A 404 -0.51 1.33 -3.42
CA PRO A 404 0.35 0.20 -3.67
C PRO A 404 0.01 -0.97 -2.76
N ALA A 405 -0.28 -2.12 -3.37
CA ALA A 405 -0.56 -3.36 -2.68
C ALA A 405 0.75 -3.94 -2.15
N TYR A 406 0.89 -3.97 -0.83
CA TYR A 406 2.03 -4.57 -0.13
C TYR A 406 1.61 -5.81 0.66
N THR A 407 2.52 -6.79 0.70
CA THR A 407 2.41 -8.08 1.41
C THR A 407 3.60 -8.26 2.35
#